data_AF-A0A654IJ55-F1
#
_entry.id   AF-A0A654IJ55-F1
#
_cell.length_a   1.000
_cell.length_b   1.000
_cell.length_c   1.000
_cell.angle_alpha   90.00
_cell.angle_beta   90.00
_cell.angle_gamma   90.00
#
_symmetry.space_group_name_H-M   'P 1'
#
loop_
_entity.id
_entity.type
_entity.pdbx_description
1 polymer ?
#
loop_
_entity_poly.entity_id
_entity_poly.type
_entity_poly.pdbx_seq_one_letter_code
_entity_poly.pdbx_strand_id
1 'polypeptide(L)'
;MSREITREELSAAGVQYGHQTKRWNPKMKDYIFGVKNKNHIIDLEKTITHLNAAQKLLESLGSKQQKYYLLELNVLVKMLLKKQL
;
A
#
# COMPACT_ATOMS: atom_id res chain seq x y z
N MET A 1 -4.65 -13.07 16.23
CA MET A 1 -5.05 -11.65 16.21
C MET A 1 -4.04 -10.90 15.37
N SER A 2 -4.44 -10.37 14.22
CA SER A 2 -3.56 -9.54 13.38
C SER A 2 -3.34 -8.18 14.05
N ARG A 3 -2.11 -7.66 14.00
CA ARG A 3 -1.80 -6.30 14.44
C ARG A 3 -2.47 -5.30 13.50
N GLU A 4 -3.25 -4.37 14.05
CA GLU A 4 -3.77 -3.23 13.28
C GLU A 4 -2.65 -2.22 13.03
N ILE A 5 -2.55 -1.73 11.78
CA ILE A 5 -1.55 -0.74 11.38
C ILE A 5 -2.10 0.66 11.64
N THR A 6 -1.32 1.51 12.32
CA THR A 6 -1.75 2.89 12.58
C THR A 6 -1.24 3.88 11.54
N ARG A 7 -1.87 5.06 11.46
CA ARG A 7 -1.45 6.14 10.56
C ARG A 7 -0.03 6.61 10.88
N GLU A 8 0.32 6.64 12.16
CA GLU A 8 1.63 7.09 12.64
C GLU A 8 2.73 6.15 12.15
N GLU A 9 2.49 4.84 12.15
CA GLU A 9 3.43 3.84 11.64
C GLU A 9 3.67 4.00 10.14
N LEU A 10 2.59 4.18 9.36
CA LEU A 10 2.68 4.42 7.93
C LEU A 10 3.42 5.72 7.60
N SER A 11 3.15 6.78 8.38
CA SER A 11 3.83 8.06 8.23
C SER A 11 5.32 7.94 8.58
N ALA A 12 5.67 7.23 9.66
CA ALA A 12 7.05 6.99 10.06
C ALA A 12 7.82 6.16 9.02
N ALA A 13 7.16 5.20 8.37
CA ALA A 13 7.71 4.44 7.25
C ALA A 13 7.83 5.24 5.93
N GLY A 14 7.23 6.44 5.86
CA GLY A 14 7.32 7.31 4.69
C GLY A 14 6.49 6.86 3.48
N VAL A 15 5.51 5.98 3.66
CA VAL A 15 4.73 5.40 2.54
C VAL A 15 3.83 6.41 1.81
N GLN A 16 3.55 7.55 2.43
CA GLN A 16 2.69 8.60 1.90
C GLN A 16 3.32 9.41 0.75
N TYR A 17 4.63 9.31 0.54
CA TYR A 17 5.33 10.09 -0.48
C TYR A 17 5.19 9.44 -1.86
N GLY A 18 4.36 10.05 -2.70
CA GLY A 18 4.14 9.64 -4.08
C GLY A 18 5.13 10.26 -5.07
N HIS A 19 4.76 10.16 -6.35
CA HIS A 19 5.56 10.69 -7.45
C HIS A 19 5.42 12.21 -7.59
N GLN A 20 6.30 12.80 -8.39
CA GLN A 20 6.22 14.21 -8.78
C GLN A 20 4.89 14.52 -9.48
N THR A 21 4.39 15.72 -9.27
CA THR A 21 3.16 16.28 -9.87
C THR A 21 3.09 16.23 -11.40
N LYS A 22 4.22 16.11 -12.09
CA LYS A 22 4.27 15.94 -13.55
C LYS A 22 4.00 14.51 -14.02
N ARG A 23 4.20 13.52 -13.14
CA ARG A 23 4.14 12.08 -13.45
C ARG A 23 3.10 11.41 -12.56
N TRP A 24 1.84 11.78 -12.75
CA TRP A 24 0.71 11.19 -12.03
C TRP A 24 -0.40 10.77 -12.98
N ASN A 25 -1.20 9.80 -12.56
CA ASN A 25 -2.40 9.37 -13.28
C ASN A 25 -3.61 10.15 -12.74
N PRO A 26 -4.38 10.87 -13.58
CA PRO A 26 -5.56 11.62 -13.15
C PRO A 26 -6.59 10.81 -12.35
N LYS A 27 -6.69 9.49 -12.60
CA LYS A 27 -7.58 8.59 -11.84
C LYS A 27 -7.20 8.45 -10.36
N MET A 28 -5.98 8.84 -9.97
CA MET A 28 -5.52 8.82 -8.59
C MET A 28 -5.95 10.06 -7.78
N LYS A 29 -6.70 11.01 -8.39
CA LYS A 29 -7.08 12.28 -7.76
C LYS A 29 -7.74 12.07 -6.40
N ASP A 30 -8.64 11.10 -6.31
CA ASP A 30 -9.39 10.84 -5.07
C ASP A 30 -8.52 10.25 -3.96
N TYR A 31 -7.33 9.73 -4.27
CA TYR A 31 -6.40 9.14 -3.29
C TYR A 31 -5.27 10.10 -2.90
N ILE A 32 -5.21 11.28 -3.52
CA ILE A 32 -4.19 12.29 -3.25
C ILE A 32 -4.72 13.23 -2.17
N PHE A 33 -4.01 13.30 -1.04
CA PHE A 33 -4.29 14.25 0.04
C PHE A 33 -3.87 15.68 -0.35
N GLY A 34 -2.72 15.80 -1.02
CA GLY A 34 -2.21 17.11 -1.41
C GLY A 34 -0.86 17.04 -2.13
N VAL A 35 -0.18 18.18 -2.20
CA VAL A 35 1.15 18.30 -2.81
C VAL A 35 2.09 18.99 -1.85
N LYS A 36 3.28 18.42 -1.67
CA LYS A 36 4.38 19.03 -0.91
C LYS A 36 5.67 18.87 -1.68
N ASN A 37 6.45 19.95 -1.81
CA ASN A 37 7.73 19.95 -2.54
C ASN A 37 7.63 19.34 -3.96
N LYS A 38 6.51 19.64 -4.67
CA LYS A 38 6.19 19.12 -6.00
C LYS A 38 5.89 17.61 -6.08
N ASN A 39 5.82 16.89 -4.96
CA ASN A 39 5.42 15.49 -4.89
C ASN A 39 3.98 15.37 -4.37
N HIS A 40 3.23 14.42 -4.91
CA HIS A 40 1.92 14.06 -4.36
C HIS A 40 2.07 13.37 -3.01
N ILE A 41 1.22 13.76 -2.07
CA ILE A 41 1.04 13.07 -0.80
C ILE A 41 -0.21 12.22 -0.92
N ILE A 42 -0.08 10.92 -0.65
CA ILE A 42 -1.16 9.95 -0.67
C ILE A 42 -1.91 10.02 0.67
N ASP A 43 -3.23 9.91 0.62
CA ASP A 43 -4.09 9.87 1.80
C ASP A 43 -3.92 8.55 2.57
N LEU A 44 -3.36 8.65 3.79
CA LEU A 44 -3.13 7.50 4.65
C LEU A 44 -4.41 6.92 5.26
N GLU A 45 -5.46 7.71 5.48
CA GLU A 45 -6.72 7.20 6.04
C GLU A 45 -7.41 6.29 5.03
N LYS A 46 -7.40 6.72 3.76
CA LYS A 46 -7.85 5.88 2.65
C LYS A 46 -6.98 4.64 2.52
N THR A 47 -5.66 4.79 2.65
CA THR A 47 -4.73 3.65 2.58
C THR A 47 -5.04 2.59 3.64
N ILE A 48 -5.24 2.99 4.90
CA ILE A 48 -5.60 2.06 6.00
C ILE A 48 -6.93 1.35 5.70
N THR A 49 -7.94 2.08 5.25
CA THR A 49 -9.25 1.49 4.91
C THR A 49 -9.13 0.41 3.84
N HIS A 50 -8.35 0.67 2.78
CA HIS A 50 -8.14 -0.29 1.69
C HIS A 50 -7.24 -1.46 2.10
N LEU A 51 -6.24 -1.22 2.95
CA LEU A 51 -5.40 -2.28 3.52
C LEU A 51 -6.24 -3.25 4.35
N ASN A 52 -7.14 -2.75 5.20
CA ASN A 52 -8.04 -3.58 5.99
C ASN A 52 -8.99 -4.41 5.11
N ALA A 53 -9.49 -3.84 4.02
CA ALA A 53 -10.31 -4.56 3.05
C ALA A 53 -9.51 -5.65 2.32
N ALA A 54 -8.28 -5.35 1.89
CA ALA A 54 -7.38 -6.31 1.26
C ALA A 54 -7.01 -7.45 2.21
N GLN A 55 -6.75 -7.14 3.49
CA GLN A 55 -6.47 -8.14 4.52
C GLN A 55 -7.65 -9.11 4.70
N LYS A 56 -8.86 -8.59 4.87
CA LYS A 56 -10.08 -9.43 4.98
C LYS A 56 -10.27 -10.33 3.77
N LEU A 57 -10.00 -9.80 2.58
CA LEU A 57 -10.04 -10.57 1.35
C LEU A 57 -8.99 -11.69 1.39
N LEU A 58 -7.74 -11.40 1.75
CA LEU A 58 -6.68 -12.40 1.88
C LEU A 58 -6.99 -13.47 2.92
N GLU A 59 -7.60 -13.13 4.05
CA GLU A 59 -8.06 -14.09 5.05
C GLU A 59 -9.11 -15.04 4.47
N SER A 60 -10.12 -14.50 3.77
CA SER A 60 -11.15 -15.30 3.11
C SER A 60 -10.60 -16.21 2.01
N LEU A 61 -9.54 -15.77 1.34
CA LEU A 61 -8.84 -16.51 0.30
C LEU A 61 -7.95 -17.61 0.91
N GLY A 62 -7.31 -17.35 2.04
CA GLY A 62 -6.51 -18.32 2.79
C GLY A 62 -7.35 -19.49 3.28
N SER A 63 -8.57 -19.24 3.76
CA SER A 63 -9.50 -20.30 4.17
C SER A 63 -9.92 -21.23 3.03
N LYS A 64 -9.86 -20.77 1.77
CA LYS A 64 -10.26 -21.55 0.59
C LYS A 64 -9.15 -22.42 -0.01
N GLN A 65 -7.94 -22.42 0.57
CA GLN A 65 -6.76 -23.20 0.11
C GLN A 65 -6.49 -23.11 -1.40
N GLN A 66 -6.79 -21.97 -2.04
CA GLN A 66 -6.44 -21.78 -3.45
C GLN A 66 -5.01 -21.26 -3.57
N LYS A 67 -4.37 -21.54 -4.71
CA LYS A 67 -3.04 -21.02 -5.03
C LYS A 67 -3.17 -19.60 -5.57
N TYR A 68 -2.37 -18.69 -5.05
CA TYR A 68 -2.31 -17.29 -5.50
C TYR A 68 -0.89 -16.96 -5.94
N TYR A 69 -0.77 -16.11 -6.96
CA TYR A 69 0.51 -15.61 -7.45
C TYR A 69 0.65 -14.15 -7.07
N LEU A 70 1.71 -13.84 -6.33
CA LEU A 70 2.09 -12.45 -6.10
C LEU A 70 2.89 -11.97 -7.32
N LEU A 71 2.29 -11.06 -8.08
CA LEU A 71 2.93 -10.45 -9.24
C LEU A 71 3.56 -9.14 -8.82
N GLU A 72 4.88 -9.15 -8.66
CA GLU A 72 5.65 -7.93 -8.39
C GLU A 72 6.66 -7.69 -9.50
N LEU A 73 6.74 -6.44 -9.96
CA LEU A 73 7.63 -6.03 -11.05
C LEU A 73 8.99 -5.50 -10.55
N ASN A 74 9.13 -5.23 -9.25
CA ASN A 74 10.34 -4.64 -8.70
C ASN A 74 11.21 -5.68 -7.99
N VAL A 75 12.42 -5.90 -8.51
CA VAL A 75 13.40 -6.85 -7.98
C VAL A 75 13.67 -6.61 -6.49
N LEU A 76 13.67 -5.36 -6.03
CA LEU A 76 13.89 -5.02 -4.63
C LEU A 76 12.79 -5.58 -3.71
N VAL A 77 11.54 -5.50 -4.14
CA VAL A 77 10.40 -5.98 -3.34
C VAL A 77 10.41 -7.51 -3.26
N LYS A 78 10.78 -8.16 -4.38
CA LYS A 78 11.02 -9.61 -4.41
C LYS A 78 12.10 -10.07 -3.43
N MET A 79 13.17 -9.28 -3.23
CA MET A 79 14.23 -9.59 -2.26
C MET A 79 13.77 -9.41 -0.81
N LEU A 80 12.91 -8.41 -0.54
CA LEU A 80 12.35 -8.17 0.79
C LEU A 80 11.41 -9.30 1.22
N LEU A 81 10.52 -9.74 0.33
CA LEU A 81 9.57 -10.81 0.63
C LEU A 81 10.24 -12.14 0.93
N LYS A 82 11.32 -12.48 0.23
CA LYS A 82 12.10 -13.69 0.49
C LYS A 82 12.79 -13.72 1.85
N LYS A 83 12.98 -12.57 2.51
CA LYS A 83 13.57 -12.50 3.85
C LYS A 83 12.53 -12.61 4.97
N GLN A 84 11.25 -12.45 4.64
CA GLN A 84 10.13 -12.43 5.59
C GLN A 84 9.39 -13.79 5.64
N LEU A 85 9.76 -14.73 4.77
CA LEU A 85 9.31 -16.12 4.70
C LEU A 85 10.48 -17.04 5.01
#